data_AF-A0A5C6B036-F1
#
_entry.id   AF-A0A5C6B036-F1
#
_cell.length_a   1.000
_cell.length_b   1.000
_cell.length_c   1.000
_cell.angle_alpha   90.00
_cell.angle_beta   90.00
_cell.angle_gamma   90.00
#
_symmetry.space_group_name_H-M   'P 1'
#
loop_
_entity.id
_entity.type
_entity.pdbx_description
1 polymer ?
#
loop_
_entity_poly.entity_id
_entity_poly.type
_entity_poly.pdbx_seq_one_letter_code
_entity_poly.pdbx_strand_id
1 'polypeptide(L)'
;MPRVNSTLQRNRLLIHRAISQRLHIFCAGAWSTLIAANCLLHGLPLLFSSRPGTPLRVLCIVAFDMLYQLRNTKLLTKRKARIVAALLDLGACANAAFDNKYCCTSEYLETRRILQEAGMDSLIAEYLQRLKDLEHRRPLPGGDDSRFHEIRCYREAVARLSLGMVAATVNGNQCLDEAIRATARDADLNILWRIVMQCQLIDDALDYSKDLSGGLPSFLTATAPLSQGLELTRRSALGYADIRDILRTGDLFPLRVTLLLVSLCAKLAVRLRHLRHCAALGR
;
A
#
# COMPACT_ATOMS: atom_id res chain seq x y z
N MET A 1 -64.34 4.61 0.25
CA MET A 1 -62.97 4.92 -0.24
C MET A 1 -62.01 3.86 0.28
N PRO A 2 -61.43 3.01 -0.57
CA PRO A 2 -60.52 1.98 -0.10
C PRO A 2 -59.17 2.63 0.25
N ARG A 3 -58.73 2.52 1.50
CA ARG A 3 -57.33 2.77 1.88
C ARG A 3 -56.49 1.69 1.19
N VAL A 4 -56.07 1.97 -0.04
CA VAL A 4 -55.10 1.16 -0.76
C VAL A 4 -53.78 1.23 0.00
N ASN A 5 -53.59 0.25 0.89
CA ASN A 5 -52.34 -0.41 1.29
C ASN A 5 -51.03 0.37 1.04
N SER A 6 -50.88 1.51 1.71
CA SER A 6 -49.66 2.34 1.69
C SER A 6 -48.40 1.57 2.10
N THR A 7 -48.54 0.57 2.98
CA THR A 7 -47.47 -0.34 3.40
C THR A 7 -46.94 -1.22 2.27
N LEU A 8 -47.83 -1.69 1.39
CA LEU A 8 -47.49 -2.60 0.29
C LEU A 8 -46.80 -1.84 -0.85
N GLN A 9 -47.20 -0.59 -1.11
CA GLN A 9 -46.47 0.32 -2.01
C GLN A 9 -45.10 0.71 -1.44
N ARG A 10 -44.99 1.01 -0.14
CA ARG A 10 -43.72 1.32 0.52
C ARG A 10 -42.75 0.14 0.46
N ASN A 11 -43.22 -1.08 0.71
CA ASN A 11 -42.40 -2.29 0.63
C ASN A 11 -41.91 -2.57 -0.80
N ARG A 12 -42.77 -2.42 -1.82
CA ARG A 12 -42.35 -2.55 -3.22
C ARG A 12 -41.27 -1.54 -3.62
N LEU A 13 -41.40 -0.29 -3.15
CA LEU A 13 -40.43 0.77 -3.43
C LEU A 13 -39.09 0.52 -2.73
N LEU A 14 -39.10 -0.02 -1.51
CA LEU A 14 -37.89 -0.45 -0.80
C LEU A 14 -37.20 -1.63 -1.50
N ILE A 15 -37.96 -2.63 -1.94
CA ILE A 15 -37.43 -3.78 -2.68
C ILE A 15 -36.82 -3.32 -4.01
N HIS A 16 -37.51 -2.47 -4.76
CA HIS A 16 -37.00 -1.95 -6.04
C HIS A 16 -35.70 -1.14 -5.85
N ARG A 17 -35.64 -0.26 -4.84
CA ARG A 17 -34.42 0.47 -4.50
C ARG A 17 -33.28 -0.47 -4.10
N ALA A 18 -33.55 -1.49 -3.30
CA ALA A 18 -32.55 -2.46 -2.89
C ALA A 18 -32.01 -3.28 -4.09
N ILE A 19 -32.87 -3.70 -5.01
CA ILE A 19 -32.47 -4.42 -6.24
C ILE A 19 -31.64 -3.52 -7.14
N SER A 20 -32.09 -2.28 -7.39
CA SER A 20 -31.36 -1.31 -8.23
C SER A 20 -29.98 -0.99 -7.66
N GLN A 21 -29.87 -0.78 -6.34
CA GLN A 21 -28.56 -0.58 -5.68
C GLN A 21 -27.64 -1.80 -5.82
N ARG A 22 -28.16 -3.02 -5.63
CA ARG A 22 -27.38 -4.25 -5.80
C ARG A 22 -26.88 -4.42 -7.24
N LEU A 23 -27.74 -4.15 -8.22
CA LEU A 23 -27.38 -4.22 -9.63
C LEU A 23 -26.29 -3.19 -9.97
N HIS A 24 -26.43 -1.95 -9.49
CA HIS A 24 -25.42 -0.90 -9.69
C HIS A 24 -24.07 -1.30 -9.08
N ILE A 25 -24.05 -1.85 -7.85
CA ILE A 25 -22.83 -2.34 -7.20
C ILE A 25 -22.20 -3.48 -8.01
N PHE A 26 -23.01 -4.42 -8.52
CA PHE A 26 -22.54 -5.53 -9.34
C PHE A 26 -21.91 -5.06 -10.65
N CYS A 27 -22.60 -4.18 -11.39
CA CYS A 27 -22.10 -3.62 -12.64
C CYS A 27 -20.80 -2.83 -12.43
N ALA A 28 -20.73 -2.00 -11.40
CA ALA A 28 -19.50 -1.27 -11.03
C ALA A 28 -18.34 -2.23 -10.63
N GLY A 29 -18.66 -3.35 -9.96
CA GLY A 29 -17.69 -4.41 -9.65
C GLY A 29 -17.15 -5.11 -10.89
N ALA A 30 -18.02 -5.46 -11.84
CA ALA A 30 -17.61 -6.06 -13.11
C ALA A 30 -16.76 -5.09 -13.94
N TRP A 31 -17.18 -3.82 -14.02
CA TRP A 31 -16.44 -2.78 -14.73
C TRP A 31 -15.06 -2.53 -14.15
N SER A 32 -14.96 -2.37 -12.83
CA SER A 32 -13.66 -2.19 -12.16
C SER A 32 -12.75 -3.41 -12.31
N THR A 33 -13.30 -4.63 -12.37
CA THR A 33 -12.52 -5.85 -12.66
C THR A 33 -11.95 -5.82 -14.07
N LEU A 34 -12.72 -5.38 -15.07
CA LEU A 34 -12.23 -5.20 -16.43
C LEU A 34 -11.15 -4.12 -16.51
N ILE A 35 -11.32 -3.00 -15.79
CA ILE A 35 -10.28 -1.97 -15.65
C ILE A 35 -9.01 -2.57 -15.06
N ALA A 36 -9.11 -3.30 -13.96
CA ALA A 36 -7.95 -3.92 -13.31
C ALA A 36 -7.22 -4.90 -14.25
N ALA A 37 -7.97 -5.72 -14.99
CA ALA A 37 -7.40 -6.62 -16.00
C ALA A 37 -6.69 -5.84 -17.11
N ASN A 38 -7.29 -4.76 -17.60
CA ASN A 38 -6.71 -3.89 -18.61
C ASN A 38 -5.42 -3.20 -18.12
N CYS A 39 -5.41 -2.67 -16.90
CA CYS A 39 -4.22 -2.10 -16.27
C CYS A 39 -3.13 -3.15 -16.02
N LEU A 40 -3.50 -4.38 -15.66
CA LEU A 40 -2.54 -5.48 -15.51
C LEU A 40 -1.89 -5.83 -16.85
N LEU A 41 -2.69 -5.96 -17.92
CA LEU A 41 -2.20 -6.18 -19.28
C LEU A 41 -1.28 -5.03 -19.73
N HIS A 42 -1.65 -3.79 -19.41
CA HIS A 42 -0.85 -2.61 -19.69
C HIS A 42 0.47 -2.59 -18.90
N GLY A 43 0.49 -3.14 -17.68
CA GLY A 43 1.66 -3.29 -16.83
C GLY A 43 2.52 -4.53 -17.12
N LEU A 44 2.03 -5.53 -17.88
CA LEU A 44 2.77 -6.76 -18.18
C LEU A 44 4.19 -6.51 -18.74
N PRO A 45 4.42 -5.56 -19.68
CA PRO A 45 5.78 -5.31 -20.17
C PRO A 45 6.76 -4.90 -19.07
N LEU A 46 6.28 -4.30 -17.97
CA LEU A 46 7.13 -3.92 -16.84
C LEU A 46 7.59 -5.13 -16.03
N LEU A 47 6.81 -6.21 -15.97
CA LEU A 47 7.22 -7.47 -15.31
C LEU A 47 8.39 -8.15 -16.02
N PHE A 48 8.48 -7.98 -17.33
CA PHE A 48 9.56 -8.55 -18.16
C PHE A 48 10.72 -7.56 -18.37
N SER A 49 10.58 -6.34 -17.87
CA SER A 49 11.65 -5.35 -17.92
C SER A 49 12.49 -5.42 -16.65
N SER A 50 13.69 -4.84 -16.68
CA SER A 50 14.52 -4.67 -15.50
C SER A 50 13.96 -3.63 -14.50
N ARG A 51 12.85 -2.93 -14.83
CA ARG A 51 12.31 -1.84 -14.01
C ARG A 51 10.78 -1.78 -13.98
N PRO A 52 10.17 -1.75 -12.80
CA PRO A 52 10.80 -1.62 -11.49
C PRO A 52 11.37 -2.96 -11.00
N GLY A 53 12.37 -2.91 -10.12
CA GLY A 53 13.17 -4.08 -9.74
C GLY A 53 12.44 -5.19 -8.98
N THR A 54 11.13 -5.05 -8.69
CA THR A 54 10.35 -6.10 -8.03
C THR A 54 8.90 -6.20 -8.57
N PRO A 55 8.30 -7.40 -8.56
CA PRO A 55 6.88 -7.59 -8.93
C PRO A 55 5.92 -6.74 -8.07
N LEU A 56 6.25 -6.51 -6.79
CA LEU A 56 5.45 -5.67 -5.91
C LEU A 56 5.35 -4.22 -6.41
N ARG A 57 6.46 -3.68 -6.93
CA ARG A 57 6.47 -2.33 -7.53
C ARG A 57 5.64 -2.28 -8.81
N VAL A 58 5.62 -3.36 -9.62
CA VAL A 58 4.72 -3.44 -10.79
C VAL A 58 3.25 -3.45 -10.35
N LEU A 59 2.90 -4.20 -9.31
CA LEU A 59 1.54 -4.18 -8.75
C LEU A 59 1.17 -2.78 -8.23
N CYS A 60 2.12 -2.05 -7.66
CA CYS A 60 1.91 -0.65 -7.27
C CYS A 60 1.61 0.24 -8.49
N ILE A 61 2.35 0.09 -9.59
CA ILE A 61 2.08 0.82 -10.84
C ILE A 61 0.69 0.47 -11.39
N VAL A 62 0.34 -0.81 -11.46
CA VAL A 62 -0.98 -1.28 -11.92
C VAL A 62 -2.10 -0.71 -11.04
N ALA A 63 -1.91 -0.65 -9.73
CA ALA A 63 -2.85 -0.05 -8.81
C ALA A 63 -3.03 1.46 -9.07
N PHE A 64 -1.95 2.21 -9.25
CA PHE A 64 -2.04 3.62 -9.60
C PHE A 64 -2.64 3.86 -10.99
N ASP A 65 -2.38 2.98 -11.95
CA ASP A 65 -2.97 3.01 -13.29
C ASP A 65 -4.49 2.80 -13.23
N MET A 66 -4.93 1.81 -12.43
CA MET A 66 -6.35 1.55 -12.16
C MET A 66 -7.03 2.75 -11.52
N LEU A 67 -6.44 3.34 -10.47
CA LEU A 67 -6.99 4.55 -9.83
C LEU A 67 -7.06 5.73 -10.81
N TYR A 68 -6.02 5.90 -11.62
CA TYR A 68 -5.98 6.95 -12.62
C TYR A 68 -7.08 6.74 -13.69
N GLN A 69 -7.29 5.51 -14.15
CA GLN A 69 -8.33 5.17 -15.10
C GLN A 69 -9.74 5.33 -14.51
N LEU A 70 -9.96 4.96 -13.25
CA LEU A 70 -11.24 5.19 -12.58
C LEU A 70 -11.59 6.68 -12.49
N ARG A 71 -10.59 7.55 -12.27
CA ARG A 71 -10.80 9.00 -12.10
C ARG A 71 -10.88 9.76 -13.42
N ASN A 72 -10.11 9.34 -14.42
CA ASN A 72 -9.88 10.12 -15.63
C ASN A 72 -10.32 9.42 -16.92
N THR A 73 -10.91 8.22 -16.80
CA THR A 73 -11.30 7.33 -17.91
C THR A 73 -10.17 6.99 -18.89
N LYS A 74 -8.92 7.22 -18.49
CA LYS A 74 -7.71 7.05 -19.28
C LYS A 74 -6.65 6.26 -18.52
N LEU A 75 -5.89 5.44 -19.22
CA LEU A 75 -4.67 4.82 -18.68
C LEU A 75 -3.57 5.86 -18.49
N LEU A 76 -2.62 5.55 -17.62
CA LEU A 76 -1.34 6.22 -17.54
C LEU A 76 -0.62 6.11 -18.88
N THR A 77 -0.01 7.20 -19.32
CA THR A 77 0.87 7.14 -20.49
C THR A 77 2.11 6.32 -20.16
N LYS A 78 2.73 5.68 -21.17
CA LYS A 78 4.00 4.96 -21.01
C LYS A 78 5.07 5.83 -20.33
N ARG A 79 5.14 7.12 -20.67
CA ARG A 79 6.04 8.09 -20.02
C ARG A 79 5.76 8.20 -18.52
N LYS A 80 4.49 8.36 -18.15
CA LYS A 80 4.08 8.52 -16.74
C LYS A 80 4.30 7.24 -15.94
N ALA A 81 3.99 6.08 -16.51
CA ALA A 81 4.31 4.78 -15.92
C ALA A 81 5.83 4.60 -15.68
N ARG A 82 6.67 5.01 -16.65
CA ARG A 82 8.14 4.98 -16.50
C ARG A 82 8.63 5.90 -15.37
N ILE A 83 8.04 7.08 -15.24
CA ILE A 83 8.36 8.01 -14.13
C ILE A 83 7.96 7.37 -12.79
N VAL A 84 6.76 6.79 -12.68
CA VAL A 84 6.33 6.10 -11.46
C VAL A 84 7.25 4.94 -11.11
N ALA A 85 7.66 4.13 -12.09
CA ALA A 85 8.63 3.06 -11.87
C ALA A 85 9.95 3.59 -11.31
N ALA A 86 10.47 4.67 -11.88
CA ALA A 86 11.69 5.32 -11.41
C ALA A 86 11.53 5.91 -9.99
N LEU A 87 10.38 6.47 -9.63
CA LEU A 87 10.10 6.93 -8.27
C LEU A 87 10.09 5.78 -7.25
N LEU A 88 9.51 4.64 -7.61
CA LEU A 88 9.51 3.45 -6.77
C LEU A 88 10.92 2.87 -6.58
N ASP A 89 11.73 2.85 -7.64
CA ASP A 89 13.13 2.43 -7.57
C ASP A 89 13.99 3.44 -6.76
N LEU A 90 13.72 4.74 -6.88
CA LEU A 90 14.36 5.78 -6.08
C LEU A 90 14.09 5.56 -4.59
N GLY A 91 12.82 5.37 -4.21
CA GLY A 91 12.44 5.11 -2.82
C GLY A 91 13.09 3.85 -2.27
N ALA A 92 13.21 2.80 -3.09
CA ALA A 92 13.91 1.58 -2.69
C ALA A 92 15.42 1.79 -2.47
N CYS A 93 16.10 2.53 -3.35
CA CYS A 93 17.51 2.85 -3.15
C CYS A 93 17.74 3.79 -1.97
N ALA A 94 16.83 4.73 -1.71
CA ALA A 94 16.89 5.56 -0.50
C ALA A 94 16.77 4.69 0.76
N ASN A 95 15.79 3.78 0.82
CA ASN A 95 15.66 2.85 1.94
C ASN A 95 16.90 1.96 2.10
N ALA A 96 17.46 1.44 1.00
CA ALA A 96 18.68 0.63 1.06
C ALA A 96 19.86 1.43 1.64
N ALA A 97 20.01 2.70 1.24
CA ALA A 97 21.06 3.57 1.78
C ALA A 97 20.91 3.79 3.29
N PHE A 98 19.70 4.07 3.79
CA PHE A 98 19.46 4.24 5.24
C PHE A 98 19.59 2.94 6.04
N ASP A 99 19.41 1.79 5.40
CA ASP A 99 19.58 0.48 6.02
C ASP A 99 21.02 -0.08 5.89
N ASN A 100 21.96 0.68 5.31
CA ASN A 100 23.30 0.21 4.95
C ASN A 100 23.28 -1.07 4.08
N LYS A 101 22.26 -1.21 3.25
CA LYS A 101 22.10 -2.29 2.27
C LYS A 101 22.68 -1.85 0.92
N TYR A 102 23.15 -2.81 0.14
CA TYR A 102 23.64 -2.56 -1.20
C TYR A 102 22.52 -1.99 -2.09
N CYS A 103 22.77 -0.84 -2.72
CA CYS A 103 22.02 -0.34 -3.88
C CYS A 103 23.02 -0.19 -5.04
N CYS A 104 22.62 -0.66 -6.22
CA CYS A 104 23.46 -0.61 -7.41
C CYS A 104 23.62 0.84 -7.89
N THR A 105 24.85 1.35 -7.91
CA THR A 105 25.15 2.74 -8.30
C THR A 105 24.68 3.06 -9.72
N SER A 106 24.86 2.14 -10.68
CA SER A 106 24.43 2.35 -12.06
C SER A 106 22.91 2.42 -12.18
N GLU A 107 22.19 1.59 -11.43
CA GLU A 107 20.72 1.64 -11.39
C GLU A 107 20.22 2.94 -10.78
N TYR A 108 20.84 3.39 -9.68
CA TYR A 108 20.52 4.66 -9.05
C TYR A 108 20.74 5.85 -9.99
N LEU A 109 21.89 5.91 -10.66
CA LEU A 109 22.21 6.98 -11.60
C LEU A 109 21.22 7.04 -12.78
N GLU A 110 20.87 5.88 -13.34
CA GLU A 110 19.86 5.82 -14.41
C GLU A 110 18.47 6.22 -13.89
N THR A 111 18.11 5.86 -12.66
CA THR A 111 16.86 6.34 -12.02
C THR A 111 16.86 7.85 -11.85
N ARG A 112 17.96 8.45 -11.38
CA ARG A 112 18.13 9.90 -11.28
C ARG A 112 17.99 10.59 -12.63
N ARG A 113 18.61 10.03 -13.68
CA ARG A 113 18.53 10.57 -15.04
C ARG A 113 17.09 10.60 -15.57
N ILE A 114 16.35 9.49 -15.46
CA ILE A 114 14.95 9.42 -15.89
C ILE A 114 14.10 10.47 -15.20
N LEU A 115 14.33 10.68 -13.90
CA LEU A 115 13.57 11.62 -13.10
C LEU A 115 13.93 13.07 -13.39
N GLN A 116 15.20 13.37 -13.66
CA GLN A 116 15.67 14.68 -14.12
C GLN A 116 15.09 15.05 -15.48
N GLU A 117 15.11 14.13 -16.44
CA GLU A 117 14.49 14.32 -17.76
C GLU A 117 12.96 14.53 -17.69
N ALA A 118 12.34 14.10 -16.60
CA ALA A 118 10.93 14.33 -16.31
C ALA A 118 10.67 15.64 -15.53
N GLY A 119 11.70 16.40 -15.16
CA GLY A 119 11.58 17.65 -14.40
C GLY A 119 11.15 17.43 -12.94
N MET A 120 11.46 16.27 -12.36
CA MET A 120 10.99 15.87 -11.03
C MET A 120 11.89 16.35 -9.87
N ASP A 121 12.93 17.14 -10.14
CA ASP A 121 13.98 17.47 -9.18
C ASP A 121 13.45 18.11 -7.88
N SER A 122 12.51 19.04 -7.98
CA SER A 122 11.93 19.72 -6.81
C SER A 122 11.14 18.75 -5.92
N LEU A 123 10.26 17.93 -6.51
CA LEU A 123 9.48 16.94 -5.76
C LEU A 123 10.39 15.90 -5.09
N ILE A 124 11.45 15.48 -5.79
CA ILE A 124 12.40 14.50 -5.27
C ILE A 124 13.24 15.10 -4.14
N ALA A 125 13.71 16.34 -4.28
CA ALA A 125 14.42 17.02 -3.21
C ALA A 125 13.56 17.12 -1.95
N GLU A 126 12.28 17.50 -2.10
CA GLU A 126 11.33 17.56 -1.00
C GLU A 126 11.08 16.18 -0.37
N TYR A 127 10.86 15.14 -1.18
CA TYR A 127 10.69 13.77 -0.72
C TYR A 127 11.90 13.28 0.07
N LEU A 128 13.11 13.44 -0.49
CA LEU A 128 14.35 12.97 0.16
C LEU A 128 14.62 13.74 1.45
N GLN A 129 14.35 15.04 1.50
CA GLN A 129 14.49 15.82 2.73
C GLN A 129 13.54 15.32 3.82
N ARG A 130 12.24 15.12 3.50
CA ARG A 130 11.27 14.59 4.47
C ARG A 130 11.57 13.17 4.90
N LEU A 131 12.05 12.33 3.98
CA LEU A 131 12.48 10.97 4.31
C LEU A 131 13.66 11.01 5.28
N LYS A 132 14.66 11.85 4.99
CA LYS A 132 15.80 12.08 5.89
C LYS A 132 15.33 12.52 7.29
N ASP A 133 14.34 13.41 7.39
CA ASP A 133 13.79 13.87 8.68
C ASP A 133 13.02 12.76 9.44
N LEU A 134 12.39 11.82 8.74
CA LEU A 134 11.81 10.62 9.35
C LEU A 134 12.91 9.67 9.84
N GLU A 135 13.94 9.48 9.03
CA GLU A 135 15.06 8.58 9.30
C GLU A 135 15.93 9.05 10.47
N HIS A 136 16.12 10.35 10.67
CA HIS A 136 16.77 10.88 11.89
C HIS A 136 15.98 10.58 13.17
N ARG A 137 14.67 10.39 13.06
CA ARG A 137 13.77 10.05 14.18
C ARG A 137 13.43 8.57 14.21
N ARG A 138 14.19 7.74 13.46
CA ARG A 138 14.01 6.30 13.40
C ARG A 138 14.09 5.71 14.82
N PRO A 139 13.01 5.06 15.31
CA PRO A 139 13.04 4.40 16.61
C PRO A 139 13.98 3.19 16.59
N LEU A 140 14.62 2.92 17.73
CA LEU A 140 15.46 1.73 17.91
C LEU A 140 14.61 0.47 18.07
N PRO A 141 15.09 -0.71 17.66
CA PRO A 141 14.45 -1.97 17.97
C PRO A 141 14.56 -2.29 19.48
N GLY A 142 13.68 -3.16 19.96
CA GLY A 142 13.60 -3.57 21.36
C GLY A 142 12.85 -2.56 22.22
N GLY A 143 11.93 -3.06 23.06
CA GLY A 143 11.11 -2.21 23.91
C GLY A 143 9.79 -2.87 24.29
N ASP A 144 8.81 -2.03 24.54
CA ASP A 144 7.46 -2.36 25.02
C ASP A 144 6.39 -1.92 24.01
N ASP A 145 5.12 -1.94 24.43
CA ASP A 145 3.99 -1.50 23.62
C ASP A 145 4.13 -0.05 23.13
N SER A 146 4.79 0.84 23.89
CA SER A 146 5.06 2.21 23.47
C SER A 146 6.03 2.23 22.30
N ARG A 147 7.13 1.45 22.37
CA ARG A 147 8.07 1.32 21.26
C ARG A 147 7.42 0.72 20.01
N PHE A 148 6.53 -0.25 20.19
CA PHE A 148 5.73 -0.79 19.09
C PHE A 148 4.90 0.30 18.41
N HIS A 149 4.24 1.15 19.19
CA HIS A 149 3.47 2.26 18.64
C HIS A 149 4.35 3.25 17.86
N GLU A 150 5.53 3.60 18.39
CA GLU A 150 6.48 4.48 17.71
C GLU A 150 6.98 3.90 16.39
N ILE A 151 7.41 2.63 16.38
CA ILE A 151 7.82 1.92 15.16
C ILE A 151 6.69 1.89 14.14
N ARG A 152 5.47 1.59 14.59
CA ARG A 152 4.29 1.62 13.73
C ARG A 152 4.09 3.01 13.13
N CYS A 153 4.06 4.07 13.93
CA CYS A 153 3.88 5.44 13.45
C CYS A 153 4.96 5.85 12.44
N TYR A 154 6.21 5.50 12.73
CA TYR A 154 7.34 5.71 11.83
C TYR A 154 7.13 5.00 10.47
N ARG A 155 6.83 3.70 10.49
CA ARG A 155 6.58 2.89 9.28
C ARG A 155 5.39 3.41 8.47
N GLU A 156 4.30 3.77 9.15
CA GLU A 156 3.12 4.36 8.51
C GLU A 156 3.47 5.70 7.84
N ALA A 157 4.28 6.55 8.47
CA ALA A 157 4.70 7.83 7.92
C ALA A 157 5.58 7.67 6.68
N VAL A 158 6.56 6.75 6.70
CA VAL A 158 7.40 6.43 5.54
C VAL A 158 6.56 5.90 4.37
N ALA A 159 5.59 5.02 4.65
CA ALA A 159 4.67 4.49 3.64
C ALA A 159 3.82 5.59 3.01
N ARG A 160 3.24 6.49 3.82
CA ARG A 160 2.43 7.61 3.34
C ARG A 160 3.25 8.63 2.56
N LEU A 161 4.49 8.91 2.97
CA LEU A 161 5.41 9.78 2.23
C LEU A 161 5.69 9.22 0.83
N SER A 162 6.01 7.93 0.75
CA SER A 162 6.34 7.25 -0.52
C SER A 162 5.14 7.14 -1.45
N LEU A 163 3.97 6.76 -0.91
CA LEU A 163 2.72 6.75 -1.68
C LEU A 163 2.28 8.16 -2.10
N GLY A 164 2.47 9.15 -1.23
CA GLY A 164 2.17 10.55 -1.51
C GLY A 164 2.99 11.09 -2.68
N MET A 165 4.28 10.79 -2.75
CA MET A 165 5.14 11.17 -3.88
C MET A 165 4.63 10.58 -5.21
N VAL A 166 4.26 9.30 -5.22
CA VAL A 166 3.71 8.65 -6.41
C VAL A 166 2.34 9.25 -6.76
N ALA A 167 1.46 9.45 -5.78
CA ALA A 167 0.14 10.04 -5.98
C ALA A 167 0.22 11.49 -6.51
N ALA A 168 1.16 12.30 -6.01
CA ALA A 168 1.40 13.65 -6.51
C ALA A 168 1.74 13.62 -8.00
N THR A 169 2.67 12.75 -8.38
CA THR A 169 3.09 12.55 -9.77
C THR A 169 1.96 12.02 -10.66
N VAL A 170 1.21 11.02 -10.17
CA VAL A 170 0.12 10.39 -10.90
C VAL A 170 -1.05 11.37 -11.12
N ASN A 171 -1.35 12.22 -10.15
CA ASN A 171 -2.46 13.17 -10.26
C ASN A 171 -2.04 14.52 -10.87
N GLY A 172 -0.74 14.76 -11.07
CA GLY A 172 -0.25 16.05 -11.53
C GLY A 172 -0.32 17.15 -10.46
N ASN A 173 -0.39 16.76 -9.18
CA ASN A 173 -0.39 17.70 -8.06
C ASN A 173 1.04 18.17 -7.79
N GLN A 174 1.21 19.48 -7.62
CA GLN A 174 2.53 20.07 -7.32
C GLN A 174 2.89 19.99 -5.83
N CYS A 175 1.91 19.75 -4.94
CA CYS A 175 2.13 19.74 -3.49
C CYS A 175 2.20 18.32 -2.92
N LEU A 176 3.36 17.95 -2.35
CA LEU A 176 3.56 16.67 -1.70
C LEU A 176 2.70 16.51 -0.42
N ASP A 177 2.50 17.59 0.33
CA ASP A 177 1.67 17.58 1.55
C ASP A 177 0.22 17.19 1.29
N GLU A 178 -0.37 17.73 0.22
CA GLU A 178 -1.73 17.38 -0.17
C GLU A 178 -1.82 15.92 -0.57
N ALA A 179 -0.83 15.41 -1.32
CA ALA A 179 -0.80 14.01 -1.72
C ALA A 179 -0.60 13.07 -0.51
N ILE A 180 0.23 13.43 0.47
CA ILE A 180 0.37 12.68 1.74
C ILE A 180 -0.97 12.67 2.49
N ARG A 181 -1.63 13.83 2.65
CA ARG A 181 -2.95 13.90 3.30
C ARG A 181 -3.99 13.06 2.55
N ALA A 182 -3.94 13.04 1.23
CA ALA A 182 -4.83 12.22 0.41
C ALA A 182 -4.69 10.73 0.75
N THR A 183 -3.49 10.21 1.05
CA THR A 183 -3.33 8.79 1.45
C THR A 183 -4.14 8.38 2.69
N ALA A 184 -4.57 9.34 3.52
CA ALA A 184 -5.44 9.08 4.67
C ALA A 184 -6.92 9.41 4.43
N ARG A 185 -7.21 10.42 3.60
CA ARG A 185 -8.57 10.96 3.41
C ARG A 185 -9.28 10.42 2.17
N ASP A 186 -8.53 10.05 1.15
CA ASP A 186 -9.03 9.46 -0.08
C ASP A 186 -9.18 7.96 0.14
N ALA A 187 -10.41 7.45 -0.03
CA ALA A 187 -10.73 6.05 0.26
C ALA A 187 -9.88 5.09 -0.57
N ASP A 188 -9.58 5.44 -1.83
CA ASP A 188 -8.89 4.55 -2.75
C ASP A 188 -7.40 4.48 -2.40
N LEU A 189 -6.78 5.64 -2.16
CA LEU A 189 -5.38 5.71 -1.73
C LEU A 189 -5.18 5.10 -0.34
N ASN A 190 -6.17 5.21 0.54
CA ASN A 190 -6.14 4.56 1.85
C ASN A 190 -6.15 3.03 1.74
N ILE A 191 -6.87 2.45 0.77
CA ILE A 191 -6.79 0.99 0.50
C ILE A 191 -5.38 0.62 0.03
N LEU A 192 -4.77 1.40 -0.87
CA LEU A 192 -3.39 1.14 -1.32
C LEU A 192 -2.40 1.23 -0.16
N TRP A 193 -2.54 2.24 0.70
CA TRP A 193 -1.73 2.36 1.91
C TRP A 193 -1.88 1.13 2.81
N ARG A 194 -3.10 0.64 3.04
CA ARG A 194 -3.34 -0.59 3.81
C ARG A 194 -2.69 -1.82 3.18
N ILE A 195 -2.77 -1.97 1.86
CA ILE A 195 -2.08 -3.05 1.14
C ILE A 195 -0.57 -2.97 1.37
N VAL A 196 0.02 -1.78 1.22
CA VAL A 196 1.46 -1.56 1.46
C VAL A 196 1.84 -1.91 2.89
N MET A 197 1.03 -1.51 3.88
CA MET A 197 1.29 -1.87 5.28
C MET A 197 1.23 -3.38 5.49
N GLN A 198 0.28 -4.10 4.88
CA GLN A 198 0.24 -5.56 4.97
C GLN A 198 1.48 -6.22 4.33
N CYS A 199 1.96 -5.69 3.19
CA CYS A 199 3.21 -6.15 2.58
C CYS A 199 4.40 -5.96 3.52
N GLN A 200 4.50 -4.82 4.21
CA GLN A 200 5.55 -4.62 5.22
C GLN A 200 5.47 -5.64 6.36
N LEU A 201 4.26 -5.99 6.84
CA LEU A 201 4.12 -7.03 7.88
C LEU A 201 4.56 -8.41 7.38
N ILE A 202 4.34 -8.72 6.10
CA ILE A 202 4.84 -9.95 5.47
C ILE A 202 6.37 -9.91 5.44
N ASP A 203 6.96 -8.82 4.93
CA ASP A 203 8.41 -8.66 4.83
C ASP A 203 9.07 -8.78 6.21
N ASP A 204 8.56 -8.07 7.23
CA ASP A 204 9.04 -8.14 8.60
C ASP A 204 8.98 -9.58 9.15
N ALA A 205 7.90 -10.31 8.86
CA ALA A 205 7.76 -11.71 9.27
C ALA A 205 8.76 -12.64 8.56
N LEU A 206 9.07 -12.39 7.29
CA LEU A 206 10.04 -13.19 6.53
C LEU A 206 11.48 -12.84 6.89
N ASP A 207 11.78 -11.55 7.08
CA ASP A 207 13.13 -11.00 7.28
C ASP A 207 13.49 -10.74 8.75
N TYR A 208 12.62 -11.06 9.72
CA TYR A 208 12.84 -10.86 11.16
C TYR A 208 14.28 -11.15 11.64
N SER A 209 14.87 -12.28 11.25
CA SER A 209 16.22 -12.65 11.68
C SER A 209 17.28 -11.68 11.14
N LYS A 210 17.13 -11.22 9.90
CA LYS A 210 18.01 -10.22 9.30
C LYS A 210 17.81 -8.86 9.96
N ASP A 211 16.56 -8.44 10.12
CA ASP A 211 16.21 -7.17 10.76
C ASP A 211 16.75 -7.09 12.18
N LEU A 212 16.58 -8.17 12.96
CA LEU A 212 17.11 -8.26 14.32
C LEU A 212 18.64 -8.15 14.33
N SER A 213 19.33 -8.90 13.46
CA SER A 213 20.80 -8.86 13.38
C SER A 213 21.36 -7.51 12.91
N GLY A 214 20.60 -6.81 12.06
CA GLY A 214 20.94 -5.49 11.55
C GLY A 214 20.50 -4.33 12.45
N GLY A 215 19.86 -4.61 13.58
CA GLY A 215 19.31 -3.57 14.46
C GLY A 215 18.22 -2.73 13.77
N LEU A 216 17.52 -3.29 12.78
CA LEU A 216 16.51 -2.57 12.01
C LEU A 216 15.15 -2.59 12.73
N PRO A 217 14.46 -1.44 12.80
CA PRO A 217 13.11 -1.38 13.37
C PRO A 217 12.09 -2.02 12.43
N SER A 218 11.37 -2.98 12.97
CA SER A 218 10.30 -3.72 12.31
C SER A 218 9.20 -4.00 13.33
N PHE A 219 7.99 -4.33 12.86
CA PHE A 219 6.88 -4.66 13.75
C PHE A 219 7.23 -5.83 14.70
N LEU A 220 8.10 -6.74 14.29
CA LEU A 220 8.54 -7.87 15.09
C LEU A 220 9.78 -7.58 15.95
N THR A 221 10.64 -6.63 15.57
CA THR A 221 11.78 -6.21 16.40
C THR A 221 11.41 -5.13 17.41
N ALA A 222 10.19 -4.60 17.35
CA ALA A 222 9.77 -3.50 18.21
C ALA A 222 9.65 -3.84 19.70
N THR A 223 9.39 -5.10 20.04
CA THR A 223 9.16 -5.53 21.42
C THR A 223 9.93 -6.81 21.75
N ALA A 224 10.32 -6.96 23.00
CA ALA A 224 10.81 -8.21 23.57
C ALA A 224 9.93 -8.63 24.74
N PRO A 225 9.47 -9.89 24.83
CA PRO A 225 9.82 -11.04 23.97
C PRO A 225 9.13 -11.05 22.60
N LEU A 226 9.65 -11.87 21.66
CA LEU A 226 9.10 -12.01 20.29
C LEU A 226 7.61 -12.43 20.28
N SER A 227 7.16 -13.20 21.26
CA SER A 227 5.75 -13.59 21.40
C SER A 227 4.82 -12.37 21.49
N GLN A 228 5.22 -11.32 22.21
CA GLN A 228 4.48 -10.06 22.29
C GLN A 228 4.48 -9.34 20.94
N GLY A 229 5.64 -9.28 20.28
CA GLY A 229 5.78 -8.64 18.95
C GLY A 229 4.89 -9.31 17.91
N LEU A 230 4.80 -10.64 17.92
CA LEU A 230 3.91 -11.41 17.05
C LEU A 230 2.43 -11.09 17.29
N GLU A 231 2.00 -10.97 18.55
CA GLU A 231 0.62 -10.62 18.87
C GLU A 231 0.26 -9.19 18.46
N LEU A 232 1.13 -8.22 18.73
CA LEU A 232 0.93 -6.83 18.32
C LEU A 232 0.95 -6.66 16.78
N THR A 233 1.84 -7.40 16.10
CA THR A 233 1.91 -7.46 14.63
C THR A 233 0.62 -8.07 14.06
N ARG A 234 0.11 -9.15 14.67
CA ARG A 234 -1.18 -9.75 14.29
C ARG A 234 -2.34 -8.77 14.46
N ARG A 235 -2.38 -8.01 15.56
CA ARG A 235 -3.39 -6.96 15.78
C ARG A 235 -3.30 -5.85 14.74
N SER A 236 -2.08 -5.44 14.38
CA SER A 236 -1.86 -4.45 13.32
C SER A 236 -2.33 -4.97 11.95
N ALA A 237 -2.03 -6.23 11.62
CA ALA A 237 -2.54 -6.88 10.41
C ALA A 237 -4.08 -6.89 10.37
N LEU A 238 -4.75 -7.13 11.50
CA LEU A 238 -6.21 -7.04 11.58
C LEU A 238 -6.71 -5.61 11.38
N GLY A 239 -6.03 -4.62 11.97
CA GLY A 239 -6.37 -3.21 11.80
C GLY A 239 -6.27 -2.75 10.35
N TYR A 240 -5.20 -3.10 9.64
CA TYR A 240 -5.06 -2.73 8.22
C TYR A 240 -6.04 -3.50 7.31
N ALA A 241 -6.50 -4.69 7.71
CA ALA A 241 -7.50 -5.47 6.98
C ALA A 241 -8.94 -4.99 7.22
N ASP A 242 -9.17 -4.10 8.18
CA ASP A 242 -10.53 -3.72 8.59
C ASP A 242 -11.23 -2.84 7.56
N ILE A 243 -12.15 -3.42 6.79
CA ILE A 243 -12.89 -2.72 5.74
C ILE A 243 -14.15 -1.98 6.23
N ARG A 244 -14.41 -1.88 7.54
CA ARG A 244 -15.63 -1.23 8.07
C ARG A 244 -15.77 0.23 7.65
N ASP A 245 -14.65 0.95 7.59
CA ASP A 245 -14.61 2.37 7.23
C ASP A 245 -14.46 2.62 5.71
N ILE A 246 -14.39 1.56 4.90
CA ILE A 246 -14.25 1.67 3.45
C ILE A 246 -15.64 1.64 2.82
N LEU A 247 -15.97 2.69 2.08
CA LEU A 247 -17.18 2.77 1.26
C LEU A 247 -17.32 1.53 0.38
N ARG A 248 -18.48 0.86 0.46
CA ARG A 248 -18.78 -0.33 -0.34
C ARG A 248 -19.25 0.02 -1.75
N THR A 249 -18.53 0.89 -2.45
CA THR A 249 -18.77 1.15 -3.88
C THR A 249 -18.30 -0.05 -4.71
N GLY A 250 -18.87 -0.28 -5.88
CA GLY A 250 -18.42 -1.37 -6.76
C GLY A 250 -17.03 -1.11 -7.36
N ASP A 251 -16.68 0.17 -7.54
CA ASP A 251 -15.49 0.62 -8.29
C ASP A 251 -14.15 0.20 -7.66
N LEU A 252 -14.14 -0.08 -6.36
CA LEU A 252 -12.96 -0.51 -5.60
C LEU A 252 -12.93 -2.01 -5.34
N PHE A 253 -13.74 -2.80 -6.06
CA PHE A 253 -13.79 -4.25 -5.87
C PHE A 253 -12.41 -4.93 -6.03
N PRO A 254 -11.63 -4.70 -7.11
CA PRO A 254 -10.31 -5.32 -7.26
C PRO A 254 -9.37 -4.99 -6.11
N LEU A 255 -9.30 -3.73 -5.68
CA LEU A 255 -8.44 -3.30 -4.58
C LEU A 255 -8.84 -3.93 -3.23
N ARG A 256 -10.14 -4.13 -2.98
CA ARG A 256 -10.61 -4.86 -1.79
C ARG A 256 -10.28 -6.34 -1.84
N VAL A 257 -10.36 -6.97 -3.01
CA VAL A 257 -9.93 -8.37 -3.19
C VAL A 257 -8.42 -8.48 -2.96
N THR A 258 -7.62 -7.56 -3.52
CA THR A 258 -6.17 -7.51 -3.26
C THR A 258 -5.89 -7.33 -1.78
N LEU A 259 -6.54 -6.38 -1.09
CA LEU A 259 -6.39 -6.20 0.35
C LEU A 259 -6.73 -7.48 1.12
N LEU A 260 -7.81 -8.18 0.76
CA LEU A 260 -8.19 -9.45 1.38
C LEU A 260 -7.09 -10.50 1.19
N LEU A 261 -6.60 -10.69 -0.03
CA LEU A 261 -5.56 -11.67 -0.36
C LEU A 261 -4.26 -11.36 0.39
N VAL A 262 -3.79 -10.11 0.36
CA VAL A 262 -2.56 -9.71 1.06
C VAL A 262 -2.74 -9.82 2.59
N SER A 263 -3.94 -9.54 3.11
CA SER A 263 -4.25 -9.74 4.54
C SER A 263 -4.22 -11.22 4.94
N LEU A 264 -4.64 -12.13 4.06
CA LEU A 264 -4.50 -13.57 4.29
C LEU A 264 -3.03 -13.99 4.29
N CYS A 265 -2.23 -13.46 3.36
CA CYS A 265 -0.79 -13.69 3.32
C CYS A 265 -0.09 -13.17 4.58
N ALA A 266 -0.41 -11.97 5.05
CA ALA A 266 0.14 -11.39 6.27
C ALA A 266 -0.17 -12.25 7.50
N LYS A 267 -1.43 -12.69 7.65
CA LYS A 267 -1.83 -13.62 8.72
C LYS A 267 -1.05 -14.93 8.66
N LEU A 268 -0.87 -15.49 7.46
CA LEU A 268 -0.11 -16.72 7.26
C LEU A 268 1.36 -16.52 7.62
N ALA A 269 2.00 -15.44 7.16
CA ALA A 269 3.41 -15.14 7.44
C ALA A 269 3.67 -15.00 8.95
N VAL A 270 2.83 -14.24 9.66
CA VAL A 270 2.91 -14.09 11.13
C VAL A 270 2.72 -15.43 11.83
N ARG A 271 1.74 -16.24 11.40
CA ARG A 271 1.50 -17.58 11.97
C ARG A 271 2.68 -18.53 11.74
N LEU A 272 3.26 -18.55 10.54
CA LEU A 272 4.43 -19.36 10.23
C LEU A 272 5.63 -18.94 11.09
N ARG A 273 5.84 -17.64 11.29
CA ARG A 273 6.91 -17.15 12.19
C ARG A 273 6.66 -17.56 13.64
N HIS A 274 5.43 -17.48 14.12
CA HIS A 274 5.06 -17.96 15.46
C HIS A 274 5.37 -19.45 15.65
N LEU A 275 4.97 -20.29 14.68
CA LEU A 275 5.26 -21.73 14.72
C LEU A 275 6.77 -22.02 14.76
N ARG A 276 7.56 -21.30 13.94
CA ARG A 276 9.03 -21.42 13.95
C ARG A 276 9.62 -21.03 15.30
N HIS A 277 9.10 -19.98 15.95
CA HIS A 277 9.55 -19.56 17.27
C HIS A 277 9.26 -20.61 18.34
N CYS A 278 8.03 -21.15 18.39
CA CYS A 278 7.68 -22.23 19.32
C CYS A 278 8.57 -23.47 19.13
N ALA A 279 8.84 -23.84 17.87
CA ALA A 279 9.71 -24.98 17.56
C ALA A 279 11.19 -24.76 17.96
N ALA A 280 11.62 -23.50 18.10
CA ALA A 280 12.96 -23.16 18.59
C ALA A 280 13.05 -23.13 20.12
N LEU A 281 11.95 -22.88 20.84
CA LEU A 281 11.89 -22.92 22.31
C LEU A 281 11.69 -24.33 22.88
N GLY A 282 11.16 -25.25 22.08
CA GLY A 282 11.00 -26.66 22.46
C GLY A 282 12.24 -27.53 22.15
N ARG A 283 13.36 -26.92 21.76
CA ARG A 283 14.69 -27.54 21.66
C ARG A 283 15.57 -26.95 22.75
#